data_AF-A0A7J2ZLY1-F1
#
_entry.id   AF-A0A7J2ZLY1-F1
#
_cell.length_a   1.000
_cell.length_b   1.000
_cell.length_c   1.000
_cell.angle_alpha   90.00
_cell.angle_beta   90.00
_cell.angle_gamma   90.00
#
_symmetry.space_group_name_H-M   'P 1'
#
loop_
_entity.id
_entity.type
_entity.pdbx_description
1 polymer ?
#
loop_
_entity_poly.entity_id
_entity_poly.type
_entity_poly.pdbx_seq_one_letter_code
_entity_poly.pdbx_strand_id
1 'polypeptide(L)'
;ELGISSQKINKLIRASRLTCKVDTCELQDQHQLYFHTMLIDEKGNFTTINQKMNINKGTVRRFHWTLNPKQFVEEPYNTAVGSHQKVVLDLTSRKSRECRKTIVDIVRDEQPKKLQKTIVSLSREIGQTKIIDFLGIKIVKMPYELAIPKKISLEALKNAHEFAGKNFADLLEIRGVGPATIRGLAYVSKLIYGASTSFTDPIRYTYAFGTKANIPYRLEKRAMANVGEILKNAVEQAKIGNRQKIEAIKRLKDFLNF
;
A
#
# COMPACT_ATOMS: atom_id res chain seq x y z
N GLU A 1 20.03 18.79 -21.38
CA GLU A 1 19.17 17.74 -20.79
C GLU A 1 19.61 17.43 -19.36
N LEU A 2 19.08 18.17 -18.37
CA LEU A 2 19.19 18.01 -16.89
C LEU A 2 20.53 17.67 -16.18
N GLY A 3 21.63 17.30 -16.85
CA GLY A 3 22.94 17.03 -16.23
C GLY A 3 22.98 15.80 -15.30
N ILE A 4 22.00 14.90 -15.39
CA ILE A 4 21.85 13.74 -14.50
C ILE A 4 22.68 12.57 -15.04
N SER A 5 23.54 11.97 -14.20
CA SER A 5 24.35 10.81 -14.59
C SER A 5 23.51 9.58 -14.94
N SER A 6 23.99 8.73 -15.85
CA SER A 6 23.30 7.50 -16.28
C SER A 6 22.95 6.58 -15.12
N GLN A 7 23.82 6.47 -14.11
CA GLN A 7 23.57 5.69 -12.90
C GLN A 7 22.37 6.23 -12.11
N LYS A 8 22.20 7.56 -12.07
CA LYS A 8 21.11 8.21 -11.36
C LYS A 8 19.79 8.13 -12.13
N ILE A 9 19.85 8.20 -13.46
CA ILE A 9 18.69 7.91 -14.33
C ILE A 9 18.15 6.50 -14.08
N ASN A 10 19.03 5.48 -14.02
CA ASN A 10 18.60 4.12 -13.73
C ASN A 10 17.94 3.97 -12.35
N LYS A 11 18.44 4.70 -11.34
CA LYS A 11 17.81 4.73 -10.01
C LYS A 11 16.42 5.37 -10.04
N LEU A 12 16.21 6.42 -10.82
CA LEU A 12 14.91 7.08 -10.97
C LEU A 12 13.90 6.18 -11.69
N ILE A 13 14.32 5.52 -12.77
CA ILE A 13 13.48 4.54 -13.48
C ILE A 13 13.07 3.41 -12.54
N ARG A 14 14.02 2.88 -11.78
CA ARG A 14 13.77 1.84 -10.77
C ARG A 14 12.78 2.33 -9.71
N ALA A 15 13.00 3.52 -9.16
CA ALA A 15 12.11 4.12 -8.18
C ALA A 15 10.68 4.28 -8.71
N SER A 16 10.51 4.80 -9.92
CA SER A 16 9.20 4.95 -10.57
C SER A 16 8.47 3.61 -10.65
N ARG A 17 9.13 2.58 -11.19
CA ARG A 17 8.56 1.23 -11.29
C ARG A 17 8.19 0.66 -9.92
N LEU A 18 9.08 0.79 -8.95
CA LEU A 18 8.90 0.21 -7.63
C LEU A 18 7.74 0.88 -6.87
N THR A 19 7.58 2.21 -6.94
CA THR A 19 6.43 2.90 -6.33
C THR A 19 5.09 2.38 -6.87
N CYS A 20 4.98 2.17 -8.19
CA CYS A 20 3.80 1.58 -8.81
C CYS A 20 3.59 0.13 -8.36
N LYS A 21 4.66 -0.65 -8.27
CA LYS A 21 4.61 -2.05 -7.84
C LYS A 21 4.15 -2.19 -6.40
N VAL A 22 4.67 -1.39 -5.49
CA VAL A 22 4.29 -1.40 -4.07
C VAL A 22 2.81 -1.03 -3.92
N ASP A 23 2.37 0.07 -4.55
CA ASP A 23 0.97 0.51 -4.50
C ASP A 23 -0.02 -0.50 -5.07
N THR A 24 0.43 -1.32 -6.02
CA THR A 24 -0.39 -2.34 -6.66
C THR A 24 -0.33 -3.68 -5.94
N CYS A 25 0.85 -4.10 -5.47
CA CYS A 25 1.10 -5.47 -5.01
C CYS A 25 1.14 -5.59 -3.49
N GLU A 26 1.66 -4.58 -2.77
CA GLU A 26 1.77 -4.63 -1.32
C GLU A 26 0.51 -4.10 -0.64
N LEU A 27 -0.10 -3.07 -1.22
CA LEU A 27 -1.33 -2.48 -0.70
C LEU A 27 -2.53 -2.91 -1.55
N GLN A 28 -3.29 -3.89 -1.09
CA GLN A 28 -4.42 -4.45 -1.83
C GLN A 28 -5.76 -4.17 -1.13
N ASP A 29 -6.55 -3.30 -1.75
CA ASP A 29 -7.77 -2.69 -1.21
C ASP A 29 -8.87 -2.55 -2.30
N GLN A 30 -8.80 -3.38 -3.35
CA GLN A 30 -9.62 -3.32 -4.57
C GLN A 30 -9.52 -2.02 -5.38
N HIS A 31 -8.66 -1.07 -5.01
CA HIS A 31 -8.39 0.09 -5.85
C HIS A 31 -7.26 -0.25 -6.82
N GLN A 32 -7.42 0.13 -8.09
CA GLN A 32 -6.42 -0.08 -9.12
C GLN A 32 -5.68 1.23 -9.42
N LEU A 33 -4.36 1.16 -9.54
CA LEU A 33 -3.54 2.30 -9.95
C LEU A 33 -3.94 2.71 -11.38
N TYR A 34 -4.37 3.96 -11.54
CA TYR A 34 -4.78 4.51 -12.84
C TYR A 34 -4.01 5.78 -13.20
N PHE A 35 -3.32 6.38 -12.23
CA PHE A 35 -2.53 7.59 -12.43
C PHE A 35 -1.20 7.47 -11.68
N HIS A 36 -0.12 7.75 -12.40
CA HIS A 36 1.24 7.81 -11.88
C HIS A 36 1.88 9.10 -12.39
N THR A 37 2.51 9.86 -11.49
CA THR A 37 3.33 11.01 -11.87
C THR A 37 4.54 11.05 -10.96
N MET A 38 5.72 11.15 -11.57
CA MET A 38 6.97 11.39 -10.88
C MET A 38 7.46 12.80 -11.24
N LEU A 39 7.69 13.61 -10.22
CA LEU A 39 8.30 14.94 -10.34
C LEU A 39 9.78 14.81 -10.00
N ILE A 40 10.65 15.40 -10.80
CA ILE A 40 12.11 15.28 -10.68
C ILE A 40 12.72 16.68 -10.75
N ASP A 41 13.66 17.00 -9.86
CA ASP A 41 14.41 18.25 -9.91
C ASP A 41 15.76 18.08 -10.64
N GLU A 42 16.45 19.20 -10.90
CA GLU A 42 17.77 19.21 -11.56
C GLU A 42 18.85 18.49 -10.74
N LYS A 43 18.66 18.41 -9.42
CA LYS A 43 19.53 17.66 -8.51
C LYS A 43 19.18 16.17 -8.51
N GLY A 44 18.23 15.72 -9.32
CA GLY A 44 17.76 14.34 -9.41
C GLY A 44 17.11 13.82 -8.13
N ASN A 45 16.57 14.72 -7.30
CA ASN A 45 15.59 14.37 -6.29
C ASN A 45 14.24 14.10 -6.96
N PHE A 46 13.39 13.28 -6.35
CA PHE A 46 12.09 12.96 -6.92
C PHE A 46 10.99 12.82 -5.87
N THR A 47 9.75 13.04 -6.28
CA THR A 47 8.56 12.67 -5.50
C THR A 47 7.57 12.01 -6.46
N THR A 48 6.83 11.02 -5.95
CA THR A 48 5.82 10.33 -6.75
C THR A 48 4.44 10.56 -6.18
N ILE A 49 3.48 10.86 -7.05
CA ILE A 49 2.06 10.91 -6.72
C ILE A 49 1.37 9.79 -7.50
N ASN A 50 0.88 8.81 -6.76
CA ASN A 50 0.10 7.72 -7.31
C ASN A 50 -1.37 7.87 -6.90
N GLN A 51 -2.29 7.51 -7.81
CA GLN A 51 -3.71 7.48 -7.50
C GLN A 51 -4.31 6.14 -7.90
N LYS A 52 -5.08 5.58 -6.96
CA LYS A 52 -5.77 4.32 -7.14
C LYS A 52 -7.28 4.55 -7.10
N MET A 53 -8.03 3.96 -8.01
CA MET A 53 -9.48 4.12 -8.12
C MET A 53 -10.19 2.78 -7.95
N ASN A 54 -11.33 2.79 -7.26
CA ASN A 54 -12.27 1.70 -7.24
C ASN A 54 -13.54 2.15 -7.97
N ILE A 55 -13.74 1.61 -9.18
CA ILE A 55 -14.86 1.98 -10.05
C ILE A 55 -16.20 1.62 -9.42
N ASN A 56 -16.30 0.42 -8.82
CA ASN A 56 -17.54 -0.08 -8.22
C ASN A 56 -18.02 0.79 -7.05
N LYS A 57 -17.09 1.36 -6.29
CA LYS A 57 -17.39 2.24 -5.14
C LYS A 57 -17.39 3.72 -5.49
N GLY A 58 -16.94 4.11 -6.69
CA GLY A 58 -16.74 5.52 -7.06
C GLY A 58 -15.72 6.25 -6.19
N THR A 59 -14.78 5.52 -5.58
CA THR A 59 -13.80 6.08 -4.63
C THR A 59 -12.40 6.14 -5.21
N VAL A 60 -11.63 7.16 -4.81
CA VAL A 60 -10.25 7.30 -5.20
C VAL A 60 -9.35 7.54 -3.99
N ARG A 61 -8.17 6.92 -4.02
CA ARG A 61 -7.09 7.06 -3.06
C ARG A 61 -5.87 7.71 -3.71
N ARG A 62 -5.12 8.49 -2.94
CA ARG A 62 -3.91 9.20 -3.39
C ARG A 62 -2.77 8.90 -2.41
N PHE A 63 -1.61 8.55 -2.95
CA PHE A 63 -0.41 8.19 -2.21
C PHE A 63 0.72 9.12 -2.62
N HIS A 64 1.30 9.81 -1.64
CA HIS A 64 2.44 10.70 -1.82
C HIS A 64 3.68 9.98 -1.28
N TRP A 65 4.61 9.75 -2.19
CA TRP A 65 5.88 9.11 -1.96
C TRP A 65 6.96 10.19 -1.87
N THR A 66 7.70 10.25 -0.78
CA THR A 66 8.81 11.20 -0.61
C THR A 66 10.15 10.48 -0.71
N LEU A 67 11.23 11.24 -0.92
CA LEU A 67 12.60 10.78 -1.05
C LEU A 67 13.05 9.88 0.12
N ASN A 68 12.94 8.57 -0.07
CA ASN A 68 13.80 7.64 0.64
C ASN A 68 14.04 6.37 -0.19
N PRO A 69 15.22 6.22 -0.82
CA PRO A 69 15.54 5.02 -1.58
C PRO A 69 15.66 3.75 -0.72
N LYS A 70 15.70 3.86 0.62
CA LYS A 70 15.80 2.72 1.54
C LYS A 70 14.44 2.17 2.00
N GLN A 71 13.33 2.89 1.78
CA GLN A 71 12.03 2.58 2.40
C GLN A 71 10.91 2.27 1.40
N PHE A 72 11.24 1.80 0.19
CA PHE A 72 10.20 1.56 -0.83
C PHE A 72 9.11 0.56 -0.42
N VAL A 73 9.45 -0.42 0.42
CA VAL A 73 8.56 -1.54 0.77
C VAL A 73 8.03 -1.47 2.21
N GLU A 74 8.56 -0.58 3.05
CA GLU A 74 8.15 -0.50 4.45
C GLU A 74 7.86 0.95 4.84
N GLU A 75 6.61 1.19 5.21
CA GLU A 75 6.05 2.51 5.49
C GLU A 75 6.50 3.59 4.50
N PRO A 76 6.30 3.37 3.18
CA PRO A 76 6.84 4.25 2.15
C PRO A 76 6.12 5.60 2.06
N TYR A 77 4.90 5.67 2.58
CA TYR A 77 4.01 6.80 2.37
C TYR A 77 4.31 7.92 3.35
N ASN A 78 4.60 9.11 2.82
CA ASN A 78 4.54 10.32 3.64
C ASN A 78 3.08 10.71 3.90
N THR A 79 2.23 10.57 2.87
CA THR A 79 0.80 10.87 3.00
C THR A 79 -0.01 9.88 2.18
N ALA A 80 -1.01 9.29 2.81
CA ALA A 80 -1.99 8.41 2.19
C ALA A 80 -3.39 8.98 2.47
N VAL A 81 -4.08 9.41 1.41
CA VAL A 81 -5.36 10.12 1.47
C VAL A 81 -6.44 9.36 0.72
N GLY A 82 -7.62 9.23 1.33
CA GLY A 82 -8.77 8.61 0.68
C GLY A 82 -9.80 8.13 1.68
N SER A 83 -10.85 7.46 1.19
CA SER A 83 -11.85 6.86 2.07
C SER A 83 -11.29 5.61 2.74
N HIS A 84 -11.50 5.49 4.05
CA HIS A 84 -11.11 4.33 4.85
C HIS A 84 -11.80 3.05 4.34
N GLN A 85 -11.06 1.94 4.34
CA GLN A 85 -11.54 0.61 4.00
C GLN A 85 -11.47 -0.30 5.23
N LYS A 86 -12.49 -1.15 5.40
CA LYS A 86 -12.59 -2.04 6.57
C LYS A 86 -11.49 -3.10 6.62
N VAL A 87 -11.11 -3.64 5.46
CA VAL A 87 -10.11 -4.71 5.32
C VAL A 87 -9.21 -4.36 4.15
N VAL A 88 -7.90 -4.33 4.39
CA VAL A 88 -6.88 -4.03 3.38
C VAL A 88 -5.68 -4.92 3.64
N LEU A 89 -5.25 -5.74 2.67
CA LEU A 89 -3.96 -6.40 2.80
C LEU A 89 -2.86 -5.33 2.66
N ASP A 90 -2.16 -5.04 3.75
CA ASP A 90 -1.12 -4.03 3.81
C ASP A 90 0.23 -4.68 4.12
N LEU A 91 0.93 -5.08 3.05
CA LEU A 91 2.32 -5.52 3.16
C LEU A 91 3.29 -4.35 3.30
N THR A 92 2.88 -3.09 3.25
CA THR A 92 3.80 -1.96 3.50
C THR A 92 3.99 -1.70 5.00
N SER A 93 3.06 -2.17 5.84
CA SER A 93 3.15 -2.01 7.29
C SER A 93 4.43 -2.60 7.89
N ARG A 94 4.98 -1.97 8.93
CA ARG A 94 6.02 -2.58 9.78
C ARG A 94 5.58 -3.92 10.37
N LYS A 95 4.29 -4.09 10.66
CA LYS A 95 3.72 -5.36 11.15
C LYS A 95 3.82 -6.49 10.12
N SER A 96 4.02 -6.17 8.85
CA SER A 96 4.16 -7.14 7.76
C SER A 96 5.63 -7.44 7.41
N ARG A 97 6.60 -6.93 8.19
CA ARG A 97 8.04 -7.07 7.91
C ARG A 97 8.48 -8.53 7.88
N GLU A 98 8.01 -9.31 8.83
CA GLU A 98 8.27 -10.75 8.89
C GLU A 98 7.68 -11.45 7.67
N CYS A 99 6.42 -11.18 7.33
CA CYS A 99 5.79 -11.74 6.14
C CYS A 99 6.56 -11.44 4.85
N ARG A 100 7.05 -10.20 4.65
CA ARG A 100 7.91 -9.85 3.49
C ARG A 100 9.18 -10.69 3.43
N LYS A 101 9.85 -10.94 4.56
CA LYS A 101 11.05 -11.79 4.62
C LYS A 101 10.72 -13.24 4.31
N THR A 102 9.71 -13.79 5.00
CA THR A 102 9.26 -15.17 4.79
C THR A 102 8.81 -15.40 3.35
N ILE A 103 8.20 -14.43 2.68
CA ILE A 103 7.88 -14.54 1.24
C ILE A 103 9.14 -14.74 0.39
N VAL A 104 10.21 -13.98 0.66
CA VAL A 104 11.49 -14.11 -0.07
C VAL A 104 12.09 -15.49 0.18
N ASP A 105 12.07 -15.96 1.44
CA ASP A 105 12.61 -17.26 1.81
C ASP A 105 11.80 -18.41 1.17
N ILE A 106 10.46 -18.35 1.22
CA ILE A 106 9.58 -19.33 0.55
C ILE A 106 9.89 -19.40 -0.94
N VAL A 107 10.00 -18.26 -1.62
CA VAL A 107 10.27 -18.23 -3.06
C VAL A 107 11.65 -18.81 -3.39
N ARG A 108 12.64 -18.59 -2.52
CA ARG A 108 14.00 -19.12 -2.69
C ARG A 108 14.08 -20.62 -2.44
N ASP A 109 13.41 -21.12 -1.41
CA ASP A 109 13.65 -22.48 -0.92
C ASP A 109 12.64 -23.50 -1.49
N GLU A 110 11.42 -23.07 -1.84
CA GLU A 110 10.38 -23.96 -2.34
C GLU A 110 10.38 -24.09 -3.86
N GLN A 111 10.15 -25.31 -4.36
CA GLN A 111 10.03 -25.55 -5.79
C GLN A 111 8.81 -24.80 -6.39
N PRO A 112 8.97 -24.04 -7.50
CA PRO A 112 7.89 -23.23 -8.08
C PRO A 112 6.59 -23.99 -8.36
N LYS A 113 6.69 -25.22 -8.86
CA LYS A 113 5.52 -26.08 -9.14
C LYS A 113 4.79 -26.49 -7.86
N LYS A 114 5.53 -26.80 -6.80
CA LYS A 114 4.96 -27.15 -5.49
C LYS A 114 4.28 -25.93 -4.89
N LEU A 115 4.96 -24.78 -4.89
CA LEU A 115 4.43 -23.53 -4.36
C LEU A 115 3.14 -23.08 -5.07
N GLN A 116 3.11 -23.14 -6.41
CA GLN A 116 1.91 -22.85 -7.19
C GLN A 116 0.74 -23.77 -6.77
N LYS A 117 0.99 -25.08 -6.66
CA LYS A 117 -0.01 -26.06 -6.22
C LYS A 117 -0.50 -25.76 -4.82
N THR A 118 0.40 -25.42 -3.88
CA THR A 118 0.05 -25.05 -2.51
C THR A 118 -0.90 -23.85 -2.50
N ILE A 119 -0.56 -22.77 -3.20
CA ILE A 119 -1.41 -21.57 -3.21
C ILE A 119 -2.78 -21.84 -3.83
N VAL A 120 -2.83 -22.55 -4.96
CA VAL A 120 -4.11 -22.90 -5.59
C VAL A 120 -4.89 -23.87 -4.70
N SER A 121 -4.23 -24.77 -3.97
CA SER A 121 -4.88 -25.68 -3.03
C SER A 121 -5.54 -24.95 -1.85
N LEU A 122 -4.97 -23.83 -1.40
CA LEU A 122 -5.58 -22.99 -0.36
C LEU A 122 -6.93 -22.41 -0.83
N SER A 123 -7.10 -22.15 -2.14
CA SER A 123 -8.35 -21.64 -2.70
C SER A 123 -9.47 -22.68 -2.83
N ARG A 124 -9.21 -23.96 -2.51
CA ARG A 124 -10.07 -25.07 -2.89
C ARG A 124 -11.50 -24.92 -2.35
N GLU A 125 -12.39 -24.66 -3.31
CA GLU A 125 -13.79 -25.09 -3.37
C GLU A 125 -13.89 -26.60 -3.73
N ILE A 126 -12.76 -27.30 -3.90
CA ILE A 126 -12.70 -28.69 -4.40
C ILE A 126 -12.10 -29.59 -3.32
N GLY A 127 -12.95 -30.42 -2.70
CA GLY A 127 -12.53 -31.66 -2.02
C GLY A 127 -12.78 -31.77 -0.52
N GLN A 128 -13.20 -30.71 0.18
CA GLN A 128 -13.53 -30.78 1.61
C GLN A 128 -14.77 -29.93 1.90
N THR A 129 -15.79 -30.53 2.53
CA THR A 129 -16.94 -29.82 3.07
C THR A 129 -16.44 -28.85 4.14
N LYS A 130 -16.82 -27.58 4.02
CA LYS A 130 -16.43 -26.57 5.00
C LYS A 130 -17.30 -26.74 6.24
N ILE A 131 -16.78 -26.36 7.42
CA ILE A 131 -17.58 -26.33 8.66
C ILE A 131 -18.85 -25.47 8.48
N ILE A 132 -18.78 -24.43 7.64
CA ILE A 132 -19.93 -23.58 7.31
C ILE A 132 -21.01 -24.33 6.52
N ASP A 133 -20.62 -25.30 5.67
CA ASP A 133 -21.56 -26.11 4.90
C ASP A 133 -22.28 -27.07 5.86
N PHE A 134 -21.58 -27.60 6.87
CA PHE A 134 -22.17 -28.39 7.95
C PHE A 134 -23.11 -27.56 8.84
N LEU A 135 -22.76 -26.31 9.13
CA LEU A 135 -23.54 -25.40 9.97
C LEU A 135 -24.71 -24.72 9.21
N GLY A 136 -24.87 -24.98 7.90
CA GLY A 136 -25.86 -24.30 7.07
C GLY A 136 -25.61 -22.79 6.89
N ILE A 137 -24.41 -22.30 7.21
CA ILE A 137 -24.03 -20.89 7.11
C ILE A 137 -23.57 -20.61 5.69
N LYS A 138 -24.33 -19.78 4.96
CA LYS A 138 -23.90 -19.29 3.64
C LYS A 138 -23.00 -18.07 3.80
N ILE A 139 -21.71 -18.21 3.48
CA ILE A 139 -20.84 -17.04 3.25
C ILE A 139 -21.29 -16.38 1.94
N VAL A 140 -21.95 -15.23 2.05
CA VAL A 140 -22.51 -14.50 0.90
C VAL A 140 -21.41 -14.01 -0.05
N LYS A 141 -20.26 -13.53 0.49
CA LYS A 141 -19.10 -13.10 -0.32
C LYS A 141 -17.85 -12.91 0.55
N MET A 142 -16.73 -13.54 0.18
CA MET A 142 -15.43 -13.25 0.81
C MET A 142 -14.86 -11.93 0.26
N PRO A 143 -14.33 -11.02 1.10
CA PRO A 143 -13.60 -9.84 0.63
C PRO A 143 -12.45 -10.22 -0.30
N TYR A 144 -12.19 -9.43 -1.34
CA TYR A 144 -11.11 -9.68 -2.30
C TYR A 144 -9.73 -9.78 -1.62
N GLU A 145 -9.56 -8.97 -0.58
CA GLU A 145 -8.36 -8.85 0.25
C GLU A 145 -8.11 -10.09 1.10
N LEU A 146 -9.13 -10.95 1.25
CA LEU A 146 -9.08 -12.26 1.90
C LEU A 146 -9.21 -13.42 0.90
N ALA A 147 -9.45 -13.10 -0.38
CA ALA A 147 -9.64 -14.10 -1.42
C ALA A 147 -8.30 -14.67 -1.89
N ILE A 148 -8.20 -16.00 -1.84
CA ILE A 148 -7.01 -16.71 -2.29
C ILE A 148 -6.99 -16.74 -3.82
N PRO A 149 -5.86 -16.40 -4.47
CA PRO A 149 -5.76 -16.42 -5.92
C PRO A 149 -6.04 -17.80 -6.51
N LYS A 150 -6.99 -17.90 -7.46
CA LYS A 150 -7.32 -19.15 -8.16
C LYS A 150 -6.26 -19.55 -9.21
N LYS A 151 -5.50 -18.59 -9.72
CA LYS A 151 -4.44 -18.79 -10.73
C LYS A 151 -3.23 -17.93 -10.40
N ILE A 152 -2.05 -18.51 -10.52
CA ILE A 152 -0.76 -17.82 -10.40
C ILE A 152 0.13 -18.27 -11.55
N SER A 153 0.91 -17.34 -12.12
CA SER A 153 1.85 -17.65 -13.19
C SER A 153 2.98 -18.53 -12.66
N LEU A 154 3.08 -19.76 -13.17
CA LEU A 154 4.20 -20.66 -12.85
C LEU A 154 5.53 -20.05 -13.33
N GLU A 155 5.52 -19.41 -14.49
CA GLU A 155 6.70 -18.77 -15.06
C GLU A 155 7.22 -17.63 -14.18
N ALA A 156 6.31 -16.83 -13.62
CA ALA A 156 6.68 -15.80 -12.67
C ALA A 156 7.32 -16.39 -11.40
N LEU A 157 6.83 -17.53 -10.91
CA LEU A 157 7.40 -18.21 -9.74
C LEU A 157 8.77 -18.84 -10.06
N LYS A 158 8.96 -19.39 -11.26
CA LYS A 158 10.28 -19.87 -11.70
C LYS A 158 11.29 -18.74 -11.78
N ASN A 159 10.95 -17.66 -12.48
CA ASN A 159 11.79 -16.47 -12.55
C ASN A 159 12.09 -15.91 -11.16
N ALA A 160 11.09 -15.93 -10.27
CA ALA A 160 11.27 -15.48 -8.89
C ALA A 160 12.19 -16.38 -8.06
N HIS A 161 12.15 -17.70 -8.29
CA HIS A 161 13.01 -18.68 -7.64
C HIS A 161 14.46 -18.59 -8.15
N GLU A 162 14.64 -18.51 -9.46
CA GLU A 162 15.97 -18.38 -10.10
C GLU A 162 16.63 -17.04 -9.79
N PHE A 163 15.83 -15.97 -9.82
CA PHE A 163 16.30 -14.61 -9.60
C PHE A 163 16.13 -14.16 -8.15
N ALA A 164 15.88 -15.08 -7.21
CA ALA A 164 15.49 -14.80 -5.83
C ALA A 164 16.41 -13.73 -5.24
N GLY A 165 15.96 -12.48 -5.32
CA GLY A 165 16.76 -11.33 -4.96
C GLY A 165 17.11 -11.41 -3.49
N LYS A 166 18.04 -10.57 -3.05
CA LYS A 166 18.39 -10.52 -1.63
C LYS A 166 17.23 -9.95 -0.79
N ASN A 167 16.29 -9.23 -1.41
CA ASN A 167 15.24 -8.51 -0.73
C ASN A 167 13.88 -8.56 -1.48
N PHE A 168 12.84 -8.15 -0.77
CA PHE A 168 11.47 -8.13 -1.26
C PHE A 168 11.23 -7.14 -2.41
N ALA A 169 11.97 -6.02 -2.47
CA ALA A 169 11.84 -5.05 -3.56
C ALA A 169 12.27 -5.64 -4.91
N ASP A 170 13.37 -6.39 -4.93
CA ASP A 170 13.85 -7.09 -6.12
C ASP A 170 12.80 -8.09 -6.63
N LEU A 171 12.14 -8.81 -5.72
CA LEU A 171 11.06 -9.76 -6.05
C LEU A 171 9.88 -9.06 -6.76
N LEU A 172 9.50 -7.86 -6.33
CA LEU A 172 8.41 -7.10 -6.95
C LEU A 172 8.71 -6.66 -8.38
N GLU A 173 10.00 -6.44 -8.70
CA GLU A 173 10.45 -6.01 -10.03
C GLU A 173 10.40 -7.14 -11.06
N ILE A 174 10.30 -8.40 -10.62
CA ILE A 174 10.24 -9.56 -11.51
C ILE A 174 8.97 -9.51 -12.36
N ARG A 175 9.14 -9.69 -13.67
CA ARG A 175 8.04 -9.70 -14.62
C ARG A 175 7.09 -10.86 -14.32
N GLY A 176 5.79 -10.57 -14.25
CA GLY A 176 4.76 -11.55 -13.90
C GLY A 176 4.50 -11.68 -12.40
N VAL A 177 5.36 -11.13 -11.52
CA VAL A 177 5.03 -10.95 -10.11
C VAL A 177 4.06 -9.77 -9.98
N GLY A 178 2.82 -10.07 -9.63
CA GLY A 178 1.74 -9.10 -9.49
C GLY A 178 0.96 -9.29 -8.20
N PRO A 179 -0.15 -8.55 -8.01
CA PRO A 179 -0.93 -8.56 -6.77
C PRO A 179 -1.45 -9.94 -6.40
N ALA A 180 -1.90 -10.73 -7.38
CA ALA A 180 -2.34 -12.11 -7.14
C ALA A 180 -1.19 -12.98 -6.60
N THR A 181 -0.01 -12.94 -7.23
CA THR A 181 1.15 -13.72 -6.79
C THR A 181 1.57 -13.33 -5.37
N ILE A 182 1.73 -12.04 -5.10
CA ILE A 182 2.15 -11.53 -3.77
C ILE A 182 1.11 -11.85 -2.70
N ARG A 183 -0.19 -11.70 -3.00
CA ARG A 183 -1.27 -12.07 -2.06
C ARG A 183 -1.25 -13.56 -1.73
N GLY A 184 -1.05 -14.41 -2.74
CA GLY A 184 -0.92 -15.85 -2.55
C GLY A 184 0.25 -16.22 -1.65
N LEU A 185 1.42 -15.64 -1.90
CA LEU A 185 2.61 -15.84 -1.08
C LEU A 185 2.44 -15.31 0.35
N ALA A 186 1.77 -14.17 0.52
CA ALA A 186 1.45 -13.62 1.84
C ALA A 186 0.54 -14.56 2.65
N TYR A 187 -0.40 -15.26 2.00
CA TYR A 187 -1.19 -16.27 2.69
C TYR A 187 -0.42 -17.52 3.05
N VAL A 188 0.45 -18.01 2.17
CA VAL A 188 1.32 -19.15 2.51
C VAL A 188 2.21 -18.78 3.70
N SER A 189 2.83 -17.61 3.64
CA SER A 189 3.63 -17.04 4.74
C SER A 189 2.83 -16.93 6.05
N LYS A 190 1.60 -16.39 6.00
CA LYS A 190 0.77 -16.21 7.21
C LYS A 190 0.21 -17.52 7.77
N LEU A 191 -0.35 -18.38 6.91
CA LEU A 191 -1.14 -19.55 7.30
C LEU A 191 -0.27 -20.78 7.58
N ILE A 192 0.80 -20.97 6.82
CA ILE A 192 1.69 -22.14 6.96
C ILE A 192 2.85 -21.81 7.90
N TYR A 193 3.47 -20.63 7.72
CA TYR A 193 4.67 -20.24 8.48
C TYR A 193 4.37 -19.31 9.65
N GLY A 194 3.11 -18.92 9.87
CA GLY A 194 2.69 -18.12 11.03
C GLY A 194 3.07 -16.63 10.99
N ALA A 195 3.77 -16.18 9.94
CA ALA A 195 4.35 -14.83 9.87
C ALA A 195 3.32 -13.71 10.05
N SER A 196 3.70 -12.62 10.68
CA SER A 196 2.81 -11.47 10.90
C SER A 196 2.47 -10.71 9.61
N THR A 197 1.17 -10.49 9.35
CA THR A 197 0.63 -9.76 8.17
C THR A 197 -0.45 -8.77 8.61
N SER A 198 -0.37 -7.52 8.17
CA SER A 198 -1.35 -6.48 8.46
C SER A 198 -2.55 -6.55 7.50
N PHE A 199 -3.75 -6.48 8.07
CA PHE A 199 -5.01 -6.28 7.34
C PHE A 199 -5.62 -4.88 7.60
N THR A 200 -4.83 -3.99 8.19
CA THR A 200 -5.24 -2.63 8.56
C THR A 200 -4.97 -1.67 7.41
N ASP A 201 -5.92 -0.78 7.18
CA ASP A 201 -5.82 0.25 6.16
C ASP A 201 -4.84 1.38 6.55
N PRO A 202 -3.82 1.71 5.73
CA PRO A 202 -2.82 2.72 6.06
C PRO A 202 -3.27 4.17 5.83
N ILE A 203 -4.50 4.41 5.34
CA ILE A 203 -5.03 5.76 5.19
C ILE A 203 -5.07 6.48 6.54
N ARG A 204 -4.43 7.66 6.58
CA ARG A 204 -4.38 8.52 7.77
C ARG A 204 -5.32 9.72 7.65
N TYR A 205 -5.54 10.21 6.44
CA TYR A 205 -6.29 11.42 6.19
C TYR A 205 -7.46 11.15 5.24
N THR A 206 -8.64 11.60 5.62
CA THR A 206 -9.80 11.73 4.74
C THR A 206 -9.89 13.18 4.28
N TYR A 207 -10.47 13.42 3.10
CA TYR A 207 -10.69 14.78 2.62
C TYR A 207 -11.73 15.46 3.52
N ALA A 208 -11.30 16.43 4.34
CA ALA A 208 -12.17 17.10 5.33
C ALA A 208 -12.99 18.26 4.75
N PHE A 209 -12.46 18.95 3.73
CA PHE A 209 -13.07 20.18 3.15
C PHE A 209 -13.12 20.15 1.62
N GLY A 210 -12.95 18.98 1.04
CA GLY A 210 -13.10 18.69 -0.38
C GLY A 210 -13.49 17.23 -0.57
N THR A 211 -13.55 16.80 -1.81
CA THR A 211 -14.03 15.48 -2.19
C THR A 211 -13.08 14.82 -3.18
N LYS A 212 -12.98 13.50 -3.06
CA LYS A 212 -12.53 12.63 -4.15
C LYS A 212 -13.41 11.37 -4.25
N ALA A 213 -14.69 11.52 -3.89
CA ALA A 213 -15.70 10.47 -3.98
C ALA A 213 -17.08 11.08 -4.28
N ASN A 214 -17.79 10.44 -5.22
CA ASN A 214 -19.20 10.62 -5.62
C ASN A 214 -19.64 11.96 -6.26
N ILE A 215 -19.25 13.13 -5.76
CA ILE A 215 -19.64 14.43 -6.38
C ILE A 215 -18.46 15.40 -6.22
N PRO A 216 -17.97 16.07 -7.28
CA PRO A 216 -16.97 17.13 -7.13
C PRO A 216 -17.62 18.40 -6.55
N TYR A 217 -17.30 18.75 -5.30
CA TYR A 217 -17.61 20.01 -4.66
C TYR A 217 -16.32 20.81 -4.46
N ARG A 218 -16.40 22.14 -4.65
CA ARG A 218 -15.23 23.02 -4.53
C ARG A 218 -14.70 23.00 -3.11
N LEU A 219 -13.38 23.11 -2.96
CA LEU A 219 -12.73 23.26 -1.66
C LEU A 219 -13.41 24.37 -0.84
N GLU A 220 -13.99 24.01 0.32
CA GLU A 220 -14.69 24.95 1.20
C GLU A 220 -13.70 25.73 2.06
N LYS A 221 -13.04 26.72 1.44
CA LYS A 221 -12.02 27.56 2.09
C LYS A 221 -12.48 28.18 3.42
N ARG A 222 -13.76 28.55 3.53
CA ARG A 222 -14.34 29.10 4.77
C ARG A 222 -14.38 28.07 5.90
N ALA A 223 -14.86 26.87 5.62
CA ALA A 223 -14.89 25.79 6.60
C ALA A 223 -13.47 25.43 7.07
N MET A 224 -12.50 25.42 6.14
CA MET A 224 -11.08 25.22 6.47
C MET A 224 -10.55 26.28 7.43
N ALA A 225 -10.80 27.57 7.13
CA ALA A 225 -10.35 28.68 7.98
C ALA A 225 -10.98 28.59 9.37
N ASN A 226 -12.29 28.33 9.46
CA ASN A 226 -13.00 28.21 10.73
C ASN A 226 -12.46 27.07 11.58
N VAL A 227 -12.22 25.89 11.01
CA VAL A 227 -11.63 24.77 11.77
C VAL A 227 -10.19 25.08 12.17
N GLY A 228 -9.41 25.76 11.31
CA GLY A 228 -8.09 26.26 11.66
C GLY A 228 -8.11 27.18 12.88
N GLU A 229 -9.08 28.08 12.94
CA GLU A 229 -9.29 28.98 14.08
C GLU A 229 -9.72 28.24 15.35
N ILE A 230 -10.63 27.27 15.25
CA ILE A 230 -11.03 26.42 16.38
C ILE A 230 -9.81 25.67 16.95
N LEU A 231 -8.99 25.07 16.08
CA LEU A 231 -7.78 24.35 16.50
C LEU A 231 -6.76 25.30 17.14
N LYS A 232 -6.57 26.50 16.57
CA LYS A 232 -5.70 27.53 17.15
C LYS A 232 -6.18 27.92 18.55
N ASN A 233 -7.46 28.24 18.70
CA ASN A 233 -8.06 28.63 19.97
C ASN A 233 -7.97 27.50 21.01
N ALA A 234 -8.18 26.24 20.61
CA ALA A 234 -8.02 25.09 21.49
C ALA A 234 -6.58 24.95 22.01
N VAL A 235 -5.56 25.20 21.17
CA VAL A 235 -4.15 25.18 21.59
C VAL A 235 -3.83 26.36 22.51
N GLU A 236 -4.35 27.55 22.21
CA GLU A 236 -4.17 28.74 23.06
C GLU A 236 -4.80 28.55 24.45
N GLN A 237 -5.98 27.93 24.53
CA GLN A 237 -6.70 27.69 25.78
C GLN A 237 -6.26 26.43 26.54
N ALA A 238 -5.50 25.52 25.92
CA ALA A 238 -5.03 24.30 26.57
C ALA A 238 -4.21 24.63 27.84
N LYS A 239 -4.43 23.90 28.94
CA LYS A 239 -3.65 24.09 30.19
C LYS A 239 -2.30 23.36 30.14
N ILE A 240 -1.47 23.72 29.17
CA ILE A 240 -0.12 23.17 28.94
C ILE A 240 0.93 24.28 29.02
N GLY A 241 2.21 23.91 29.18
CA GLY A 241 3.30 24.87 29.32
C GLY A 241 3.47 25.77 28.08
N ASN A 242 3.85 27.03 28.27
CA ASN A 242 3.99 28.02 27.20
C ASN A 242 4.86 27.55 26.03
N ARG A 243 5.95 26.81 26.33
CA ARG A 243 6.82 26.24 25.29
C ARG A 243 6.07 25.23 24.40
N GLN A 244 5.26 24.36 24.98
CA GLN A 244 4.49 23.35 24.25
C GLN A 244 3.39 24.01 23.40
N LYS A 245 2.75 25.08 23.91
CA LYS A 245 1.81 25.89 23.13
C LYS A 245 2.48 26.51 21.90
N ILE A 246 3.63 27.17 22.08
CA ILE A 246 4.35 27.81 20.98
C ILE A 246 4.77 26.78 19.93
N GLU A 247 5.26 25.61 20.34
CA GLU A 247 5.62 24.53 19.41
C GLU A 247 4.40 23.95 18.67
N ALA A 248 3.24 23.85 19.34
CA ALA A 248 2.01 23.37 18.71
C ALA A 248 1.44 24.41 17.72
N ILE A 249 1.44 25.70 18.08
CA ILE A 249 1.00 26.80 17.19
C ILE A 249 1.94 26.94 15.99
N LYS A 250 3.26 26.82 16.17
CA LYS A 250 4.22 26.82 15.05
C LYS A 250 3.92 25.69 14.07
N ARG A 251 3.73 24.45 14.57
CA ARG A 251 3.33 23.31 13.73
C ARG A 251 2.01 23.56 13.02
N LEU A 252 1.02 24.15 13.68
CA LEU A 252 -0.28 24.49 13.08
C LEU A 252 -0.14 25.55 11.98
N LYS A 253 0.70 26.58 12.18
CA LYS A 253 0.96 27.63 11.19
C LYS A 253 1.52 27.05 9.89
N ASP A 254 2.40 26.06 9.97
CA ASP A 254 2.94 25.37 8.80
C ASP A 254 1.85 24.67 7.97
N PHE A 255 0.73 24.29 8.58
CA PHE A 255 -0.43 23.70 7.88
C PHE A 255 -1.44 24.72 7.34
N LEU A 256 -1.45 25.96 7.86
CA LEU A 256 -2.47 26.98 7.54
C LEU A 256 -2.06 27.98 6.46
N ASN A 257 -0.78 28.08 6.12
CA ASN A 257 -0.31 28.92 5.01
C ASN A 257 -0.65 28.24 3.67
N PHE A 258 -1.82 28.56 3.12
CA PHE A 258 -2.24 28.23 1.74
C PHE A 258 -1.64 29.19 0.71
#